data_AF-A0A3G7YCG8-F1
#
_entry.id   AF-A0A3G7YCG8-F1
#
_cell.length_a   1.000
_cell.length_b   1.000
_cell.length_c   1.000
_cell.angle_alpha   90.00
_cell.angle_beta   90.00
_cell.angle_gamma   90.00
#
_symmetry.space_group_name_H-M   'P 1'
#
loop_
_entity.id
_entity.type
_entity.pdbx_description
1 polymer ?
#
loop_
_entity_poly.entity_id
_entity_poly.type
_entity_poly.pdbx_seq_one_letter_code
_entity_poly.pdbx_strand_id
1 'polypeptide(L)'
;MTVKNLHEDALYTQLKTDEIYSYFRQGQGKNLSAASDVARYQIMHKHGGVYLDTDDIIQANVDSAALMAGPNDVLLGNAVVHRATGYKPFYNTSNFATQPGNPLMKDILTEMHKRFTANKPYFVNNRPVARQSIDGGAFTADLDTYAKKLFETTGPTLLNDTLKVKRPDMYDLGLEGLAKDTKVVDGELVSSGPVVNNEERARNLYLKEGIAPPPLLRSQINKMSEHYFPLRHKFNVKPGADHSWKTG
;
A
#
# COMPACT_ATOMS: atom_id res chain seq x y z
N MET A 1 22.62 12.09 2.99
CA MET A 1 21.26 12.13 3.55
C MET A 1 20.99 13.54 4.03
N THR A 2 19.90 14.17 3.58
CA THR A 2 19.49 15.51 4.07
C THR A 2 18.34 15.33 5.03
N VAL A 3 18.50 15.79 6.27
CA VAL A 3 17.41 15.83 7.25
C VAL A 3 16.74 17.20 7.14
N LYS A 4 15.42 17.22 6.97
CA LYS A 4 14.62 18.44 6.92
C LYS A 4 13.60 18.43 8.04
N ASN A 5 13.38 19.60 8.64
CA ASN A 5 12.36 19.77 9.65
C ASN A 5 10.99 19.95 8.99
N LEU A 6 10.07 19.01 9.21
CA LEU A 6 8.72 19.10 8.63
C LEU A 6 8.01 20.39 9.04
N HIS A 7 8.30 20.95 10.23
CA HIS A 7 7.66 22.19 10.71
C HIS A 7 7.99 23.42 9.86
N GLU A 8 9.08 23.38 9.08
CA GLU A 8 9.49 24.45 8.17
C GLU A 8 8.82 24.32 6.79
N ASP A 9 8.18 23.18 6.50
CA ASP A 9 7.44 22.98 5.26
C ASP A 9 6.03 23.58 5.38
N ALA A 10 5.60 24.35 4.38
CA ALA A 10 4.24 24.93 4.34
C ALA A 10 3.12 23.87 4.43
N LEU A 11 3.41 22.59 4.11
CA LEU A 11 2.49 21.47 4.28
C LEU A 11 2.15 21.22 5.75
N TYR A 12 3.07 21.52 6.66
CA TYR A 12 2.88 21.25 8.08
C TYR A 12 1.67 21.98 8.65
N THR A 13 1.40 23.20 8.20
CA THR A 13 0.18 23.92 8.58
C THR A 13 -1.07 23.14 8.18
N GLN A 14 -1.10 22.61 6.95
CA GLN A 14 -2.21 21.78 6.47
C GLN A 14 -2.38 20.51 7.31
N LEU A 15 -1.28 19.78 7.56
CA LEU A 15 -1.29 18.57 8.40
C LEU A 15 -1.77 18.86 9.81
N LYS A 16 -1.34 19.97 10.41
CA LYS A 16 -1.74 20.34 11.78
C LYS A 16 -3.24 20.67 11.87
N THR A 17 -3.83 21.21 10.81
CA THR A 17 -5.28 21.48 10.74
C THR A 17 -6.11 20.26 10.33
N ASP A 18 -5.46 19.21 9.83
CA ASP A 18 -6.12 17.96 9.46
C ASP A 18 -6.62 17.23 10.71
N GLU A 19 -7.91 16.92 10.74
CA GLU A 19 -8.56 16.26 11.86
C GLU A 19 -8.01 14.84 12.10
N ILE A 20 -7.75 14.09 11.03
CA ILE A 20 -7.27 12.71 11.10
C ILE A 20 -5.85 12.69 11.66
N TYR A 21 -4.99 13.54 11.11
CA TYR A 21 -3.61 13.70 11.59
C TYR A 21 -3.60 14.10 13.05
N SER A 22 -4.37 15.13 13.43
CA SER A 22 -4.47 15.60 14.82
C SER A 22 -4.97 14.50 15.77
N TYR A 23 -5.97 13.71 15.36
CA TYR A 23 -6.50 12.62 16.17
C TYR A 23 -5.47 11.52 16.44
N PHE A 24 -4.72 11.08 15.43
CA PHE A 24 -3.71 10.03 15.61
C PHE A 24 -2.38 10.55 16.15
N ARG A 25 -2.08 11.85 16.04
CA ARG A 25 -0.81 12.40 16.52
C ARG A 25 -0.73 12.56 18.03
N GLN A 26 -1.88 12.69 18.71
CA GLN A 26 -1.97 13.06 20.13
C GLN A 26 -3.28 12.59 20.79
N GLY A 27 -3.41 12.79 22.11
CA GLY A 27 -4.61 12.47 22.88
C GLY A 27 -4.91 10.97 22.96
N GLN A 28 -6.18 10.63 23.19
CA GLN A 28 -6.65 9.24 23.33
C GLN A 28 -6.44 8.41 22.06
N GLY A 29 -6.53 9.04 20.88
CA GLY A 29 -6.35 8.40 19.57
C GLY A 29 -4.88 8.14 19.21
N LYS A 30 -3.92 8.53 20.05
CA LYS A 30 -2.49 8.56 19.69
C LYS A 30 -2.01 7.20 19.12
N ASN A 31 -1.60 7.25 17.86
CA ASN A 31 -1.01 6.18 17.09
C ASN A 31 -0.09 6.81 16.02
N LEU A 32 1.22 6.81 16.27
CA LEU A 32 2.18 7.49 15.40
C LEU A 32 2.33 6.82 14.03
N SER A 33 2.11 5.50 13.95
CA SER A 33 2.09 4.77 12.67
C SER A 33 0.92 5.23 11.81
N ALA A 34 -0.28 5.35 12.40
CA ALA A 34 -1.45 5.88 11.69
C ALA A 34 -1.29 7.37 11.32
N ALA A 35 -0.66 8.17 12.18
CA ALA A 35 -0.33 9.55 11.84
C ALA A 35 0.66 9.64 10.66
N SER A 36 1.60 8.68 10.56
CA SER A 36 2.51 8.55 9.41
C SER A 36 1.77 8.17 8.13
N ASP A 37 0.82 7.23 8.20
CA ASP A 37 -0.05 6.89 7.08
C ASP A 37 -0.78 8.13 6.52
N VAL A 38 -1.32 8.99 7.39
CA VAL A 38 -1.98 10.25 6.96
C VAL A 38 -0.96 11.19 6.32
N ALA A 39 0.19 11.39 6.98
CA ALA A 39 1.20 12.33 6.53
C ALA A 39 1.78 11.95 5.16
N ARG A 40 2.04 10.66 4.90
CA ARG A 40 2.69 10.23 3.66
C ARG A 40 1.86 10.56 2.43
N TYR A 41 0.54 10.41 2.44
CA TYR A 41 -0.25 10.77 1.25
C TYR A 41 -0.31 12.27 1.02
N GLN A 42 -0.35 13.09 2.08
CA GLN A 42 -0.31 14.54 1.93
C GLN A 42 1.05 15.01 1.40
N ILE A 43 2.15 14.46 1.93
CA ILE A 43 3.52 14.72 1.46
C ILE A 43 3.65 14.32 0.00
N MET A 44 3.22 13.12 -0.35
CA MET A 44 3.35 12.57 -1.70
C MET A 44 2.43 13.26 -2.71
N HIS A 45 1.25 13.73 -2.29
CA HIS A 45 0.40 14.56 -3.15
C HIS A 45 1.05 15.93 -3.41
N LYS A 46 1.66 16.56 -2.40
CA LYS A 46 2.25 17.89 -2.58
C LYS A 46 3.57 17.85 -3.35
N HIS A 47 4.47 16.94 -2.99
CA HIS A 47 5.84 16.94 -3.46
C HIS A 47 6.13 15.87 -4.51
N GLY A 48 5.31 14.81 -4.58
CA GLY A 48 5.64 13.61 -5.35
C GLY A 48 6.94 12.97 -4.88
N GLY A 49 7.60 12.26 -5.79
CA GLY A 49 8.86 11.57 -5.53
C GLY A 49 8.64 10.12 -5.12
N VAL A 50 9.48 9.62 -4.22
CA VAL A 50 9.44 8.24 -3.70
C VAL A 50 9.28 8.30 -2.19
N TYR A 51 8.26 7.60 -1.68
CA TYR A 51 8.10 7.32 -0.26
C TYR A 51 8.75 5.97 0.07
N LEU A 52 9.41 5.90 1.22
CA LEU A 52 10.04 4.72 1.77
C LEU A 52 9.92 4.79 3.30
N ASP A 53 9.40 3.73 3.93
CA ASP A 53 9.49 3.60 5.39
C ASP A 53 10.96 3.43 5.80
N THR A 54 11.31 3.90 6.99
CA THR A 54 12.71 4.00 7.43
C THR A 54 13.43 2.66 7.59
N ASP A 55 12.67 1.57 7.63
CA ASP A 55 13.12 0.19 7.78
C ASP A 55 13.08 -0.62 6.47
N ASP A 56 12.60 -0.05 5.37
CA ASP A 56 12.67 -0.69 4.05
C ASP A 56 14.11 -0.68 3.50
N ILE A 57 14.50 -1.75 2.80
CA ILE A 57 15.86 -1.94 2.27
C ILE A 57 15.83 -1.85 0.74
N ILE A 58 16.65 -0.96 0.17
CA ILE A 58 16.91 -0.90 -1.27
C ILE A 58 18.10 -1.80 -1.60
N GLN A 59 17.89 -2.83 -2.43
CA GLN A 59 18.93 -3.83 -2.73
C GLN A 59 19.70 -3.58 -4.04
N ALA A 60 19.28 -2.62 -4.86
CA ALA A 60 19.95 -2.28 -6.11
C ALA A 60 20.21 -0.76 -6.22
N ASN A 61 21.18 -0.39 -7.06
CA ASN A 61 21.56 1.01 -7.26
C ASN A 61 20.39 1.81 -7.86
N VAL A 62 20.10 2.96 -7.25
CA VAL A 62 19.03 3.88 -7.71
C VAL A 62 19.46 4.83 -8.83
N ASP A 63 20.77 4.90 -9.11
CA ASP A 63 21.40 5.95 -9.94
C ASP A 63 21.28 5.74 -11.46
N SER A 64 20.72 4.61 -11.92
CA SER A 64 20.75 4.24 -13.34
C SER A 64 19.40 4.20 -14.06
N ALA A 65 18.28 4.40 -13.35
CA ALA A 65 16.96 4.24 -13.95
C ALA A 65 16.02 5.41 -13.61
N ALA A 66 15.57 6.13 -14.64
CA ALA A 66 14.48 7.08 -14.50
C ALA A 66 13.19 6.36 -14.04
N LEU A 67 12.60 6.85 -12.96
CA LEU A 67 11.23 6.53 -12.56
C LEU A 67 10.27 7.37 -13.41
N MET A 68 9.48 6.70 -14.25
CA MET A 68 8.61 7.37 -15.22
C MET A 68 7.14 7.26 -14.80
N ALA A 69 6.77 7.87 -13.67
CA ALA A 69 5.37 7.96 -13.29
C ALA A 69 4.65 8.96 -14.21
N GLY A 70 3.60 8.51 -14.91
CA GLY A 70 2.64 9.41 -15.55
C GLY A 70 1.85 10.23 -14.52
N PRO A 71 1.10 11.27 -14.95
CA PRO A 71 0.40 12.17 -14.02
C PRO A 71 -0.61 11.50 -13.08
N ASN A 72 -1.13 10.33 -13.48
CA ASN A 72 -2.11 9.55 -12.73
C ASN A 72 -1.52 8.22 -12.21
N ASP A 73 -0.22 7.99 -12.37
CA ASP A 73 0.45 6.74 -12.02
C ASP A 73 0.94 6.74 -10.58
N VAL A 74 0.82 5.58 -9.95
CA VAL A 74 1.52 5.28 -8.70
C VAL A 74 2.41 4.09 -8.98
N LEU A 75 3.71 4.26 -8.78
CA LEU A 75 4.67 3.17 -8.96
C LEU A 75 4.79 2.42 -7.64
N LEU A 76 4.64 1.09 -7.68
CA LEU A 76 4.47 0.27 -6.49
C LEU A 76 5.64 -0.71 -6.28
N GLY A 77 5.78 -1.17 -5.05
CA GLY A 77 6.69 -2.23 -4.66
C GLY A 77 6.12 -3.64 -4.85
N ASN A 78 6.70 -4.57 -4.08
CA ASN A 78 6.20 -5.94 -4.01
C ASN A 78 4.81 -6.01 -3.38
N ALA A 79 3.97 -6.91 -3.89
CA ALA A 79 2.81 -7.33 -3.14
C ALA A 79 3.24 -8.16 -1.92
N VAL A 80 2.48 -8.03 -0.84
CA VAL A 80 2.68 -8.71 0.44
C VAL A 80 1.37 -9.35 0.88
N VAL A 81 1.45 -10.17 1.92
CA VAL A 81 0.31 -10.75 2.63
C VAL A 81 0.41 -10.41 4.11
N HIS A 82 -0.75 -10.22 4.75
CA HIS A 82 -0.86 -9.83 6.14
C HIS A 82 -2.15 -10.38 6.74
N ARG A 83 -2.15 -10.74 8.03
CA ARG A 83 -3.34 -11.32 8.68
C ARG A 83 -4.55 -10.38 8.70
N ALA A 84 -4.31 -9.07 8.79
CA ALA A 84 -5.37 -8.05 8.72
C ALA A 84 -6.09 -8.02 7.35
N THR A 85 -5.45 -8.50 6.28
CA THR A 85 -6.08 -8.60 4.95
C THR A 85 -6.62 -10.01 4.67
N GLY A 86 -6.67 -10.87 5.70
CA GLY A 86 -7.04 -12.28 5.53
C GLY A 86 -6.02 -13.06 4.69
N TYR A 87 -4.75 -12.62 4.70
CA TYR A 87 -3.66 -13.20 3.92
C TYR A 87 -3.87 -13.17 2.40
N LYS A 88 -4.71 -12.27 1.90
CA LYS A 88 -4.82 -12.01 0.46
C LYS A 88 -3.67 -11.11 0.00
N PRO A 89 -3.03 -11.36 -1.17
CA PRO A 89 -2.02 -10.45 -1.70
C PRO A 89 -2.55 -9.05 -1.97
N PHE A 90 -1.76 -8.05 -1.59
CA PHE A 90 -2.06 -6.63 -1.72
C PHE A 90 -0.77 -5.81 -1.68
N TYR A 91 -0.83 -4.55 -2.08
CA TYR A 91 0.32 -3.65 -1.97
C TYR A 91 0.35 -3.00 -0.60
N ASN A 92 1.49 -3.02 0.08
CA ASN A 92 1.63 -2.22 1.30
C ASN A 92 1.74 -0.72 0.97
N THR A 93 1.96 0.09 1.99
CA THR A 93 2.11 1.55 1.86
C THR A 93 3.46 2.02 2.39
N SER A 94 4.42 1.10 2.55
CA SER A 94 5.77 1.39 3.02
C SER A 94 6.63 1.96 1.91
N ASN A 95 6.35 1.62 0.65
CA ASN A 95 7.06 2.18 -0.49
C ASN A 95 6.17 2.36 -1.71
N PHE A 96 6.25 3.55 -2.31
CA PHE A 96 5.59 3.88 -3.57
C PHE A 96 6.16 5.18 -4.14
N ALA A 97 5.94 5.44 -5.42
CA ALA A 97 6.32 6.70 -6.06
C ALA A 97 5.15 7.33 -6.83
N THR A 98 5.13 8.65 -6.93
CA THR A 98 4.09 9.39 -7.66
C THR A 98 4.58 10.77 -8.10
N GLN A 99 3.88 11.39 -9.04
CA GLN A 99 4.09 12.80 -9.38
C GLN A 99 3.39 13.72 -8.36
N PRO A 100 3.91 14.94 -8.12
CA PRO A 100 3.16 15.95 -7.38
C PRO A 100 1.84 16.26 -8.07
N GLY A 101 0.79 16.48 -7.28
CA GLY A 101 -0.56 16.78 -7.76
C GLY A 101 -1.30 15.59 -8.38
N ASN A 102 -0.81 14.35 -8.22
CA ASN A 102 -1.48 13.18 -8.78
C ASN A 102 -2.95 13.07 -8.28
N PRO A 103 -3.95 13.08 -9.18
CA PRO A 103 -5.37 12.97 -8.83
C PRO A 103 -5.73 11.72 -8.00
N LEU A 104 -5.02 10.62 -8.19
CA LEU A 104 -5.21 9.40 -7.40
C LEU A 104 -4.84 9.61 -5.92
N MET A 105 -3.79 10.40 -5.62
CA MET A 105 -3.48 10.74 -4.22
C MET A 105 -4.58 11.59 -3.60
N LYS A 106 -5.17 12.51 -4.38
CA LYS A 106 -6.33 13.29 -3.94
C LYS A 106 -7.56 12.39 -3.68
N ASP A 107 -7.80 11.39 -4.53
CA ASP A 107 -8.85 10.40 -4.32
C ASP A 107 -8.62 9.59 -3.04
N ILE A 108 -7.39 9.14 -2.78
CA ILE A 108 -7.02 8.44 -1.54
C ILE A 108 -7.27 9.32 -0.31
N LEU A 109 -6.83 10.59 -0.33
CA LEU A 109 -7.06 11.53 0.77
C LEU A 109 -8.57 11.75 1.00
N THR A 110 -9.35 11.91 -0.07
CA THR A 110 -10.80 12.09 0.03
C THR A 110 -11.47 10.87 0.66
N GLU A 111 -11.13 9.67 0.20
CA GLU A 111 -11.67 8.44 0.76
C GLU A 111 -11.17 8.20 2.19
N MET A 112 -9.94 8.60 2.54
CA MET A 112 -9.42 8.57 3.91
C MET A 112 -10.29 9.40 4.85
N HIS A 113 -10.63 10.64 4.49
CA HIS A 113 -11.52 11.49 5.30
C HIS A 113 -12.92 10.89 5.46
N LYS A 114 -13.47 10.34 4.39
CA LYS A 114 -14.77 9.66 4.43
C LYS A 114 -14.75 8.45 5.38
N ARG A 115 -13.74 7.57 5.24
CA ARG A 115 -13.60 6.38 6.10
C ARG A 115 -13.31 6.77 7.54
N PHE A 116 -12.47 7.77 7.79
CA PHE A 116 -12.20 8.25 9.14
C PHE A 116 -13.46 8.80 9.81
N THR A 117 -14.24 9.62 9.10
CA THR A 117 -15.50 10.17 9.63
C THR A 117 -16.45 9.04 10.06
N ALA A 118 -16.59 8.00 9.24
CA ALA A 118 -17.41 6.83 9.56
C ALA A 118 -16.83 5.99 10.72
N ASN A 119 -15.51 5.87 10.80
CA ASN A 119 -14.83 4.99 11.76
C ASN A 119 -14.40 5.69 13.06
N LYS A 120 -14.49 7.02 13.16
CA LYS A 120 -14.09 7.80 14.34
C LYS A 120 -14.77 7.33 15.63
N PRO A 121 -16.09 7.06 15.67
CA PRO A 121 -16.72 6.53 16.88
C PRO A 121 -16.13 5.18 17.33
N TYR A 122 -15.73 4.33 16.37
CA TYR A 122 -15.06 3.08 16.70
C TYR A 122 -13.69 3.34 17.33
N PHE A 123 -12.87 4.21 16.75
CA PHE A 123 -11.54 4.49 17.30
C PHE A 123 -11.57 5.09 18.70
N VAL A 124 -12.55 5.97 18.97
CA VAL A 124 -12.76 6.56 20.31
C VAL A 124 -13.08 5.48 21.35
N ASN A 125 -13.92 4.50 21.00
CA ASN A 125 -14.42 3.53 21.97
C ASN A 125 -13.57 2.24 22.07
N ASN A 126 -12.69 1.97 21.11
CA ASN A 126 -12.05 0.66 20.96
C ASN A 126 -10.52 0.74 20.85
N ARG A 127 -9.86 1.78 21.41
CA ARG A 127 -8.39 1.82 21.46
C ARG A 127 -7.87 0.69 22.34
N PRO A 128 -7.17 -0.33 21.79
CA PRO A 128 -6.67 -1.42 22.60
C PRO A 128 -5.55 -0.91 23.51
N VAL A 129 -5.52 -1.43 24.73
CA VAL A 129 -4.40 -1.22 25.66
C VAL A 129 -3.42 -2.36 25.43
N ALA A 130 -2.18 -2.05 25.09
CA ALA A 130 -1.14 -3.06 24.97
C ALA A 130 -0.99 -3.80 26.31
N ARG A 131 -1.28 -5.10 26.33
CA ARG A 131 -1.05 -5.97 27.47
C ARG A 131 0.19 -6.79 27.16
N GLN A 132 1.18 -6.79 28.06
CA GLN A 132 2.27 -7.75 27.96
C GLN A 132 1.68 -9.15 28.11
N SER A 133 1.82 -9.98 27.08
CA SER A 133 1.61 -11.42 27.23
C SER A 133 2.78 -11.97 28.05
N ILE A 134 2.48 -12.83 29.01
CA ILE A 134 3.47 -13.53 29.85
C ILE A 134 4.41 -14.39 28.97
N ASP A 135 3.96 -14.76 27.76
CA ASP A 135 4.64 -15.68 26.85
C ASP A 135 5.23 -15.00 25.59
N GLY A 136 5.41 -13.68 25.62
CA GLY A 136 6.08 -12.93 24.53
C GLY A 136 5.32 -12.79 23.19
N GLY A 137 4.10 -13.31 23.05
CA GLY A 137 3.22 -13.08 21.90
C GLY A 137 1.92 -12.37 22.27
N ALA A 138 1.80 -11.07 21.99
CA ALA A 138 0.58 -10.30 22.29
C ALA A 138 -0.08 -9.75 21.03
N PHE A 139 -0.66 -10.64 20.22
CA PHE A 139 -1.71 -10.26 19.26
C PHE A 139 -3.04 -10.78 19.76
N THR A 140 -3.76 -9.92 20.46
CA THR A 140 -5.13 -10.18 20.91
C THR A 140 -6.12 -9.89 19.78
N ALA A 141 -7.30 -10.51 19.80
CA ALA A 141 -8.29 -10.34 18.75
C ALA A 141 -8.76 -8.87 18.58
N ASP A 142 -8.76 -8.08 19.66
CA ASP A 142 -9.04 -6.64 19.64
C ASP A 142 -7.92 -5.84 18.97
N LEU A 143 -6.64 -6.19 19.16
CA LEU A 143 -5.52 -5.58 18.42
C LEU A 143 -5.66 -5.85 16.92
N ASP A 144 -6.01 -7.06 16.54
CA ASP A 144 -6.23 -7.42 15.13
C ASP A 144 -7.41 -6.69 14.51
N THR A 145 -8.52 -6.56 15.25
CA THR A 145 -9.70 -5.83 14.79
C THR A 145 -9.37 -4.34 14.64
N TYR A 146 -8.64 -3.76 15.60
CA TYR A 146 -8.19 -2.38 15.51
C TYR A 146 -7.22 -2.15 14.34
N ALA A 147 -6.26 -3.06 14.12
CA ALA A 147 -5.33 -3.01 13.00
C ALA A 147 -6.04 -3.10 11.64
N LYS A 148 -7.03 -3.99 11.51
CA LYS A 148 -7.91 -4.03 10.32
C LYS A 148 -8.59 -2.70 10.07
N LYS A 149 -9.16 -2.09 11.11
CA LYS A 149 -9.84 -0.79 11.00
C LYS A 149 -8.86 0.35 10.63
N LEU A 150 -7.62 0.30 11.09
CA LEU A 150 -6.56 1.23 10.66
C LEU A 150 -6.21 1.01 9.18
N PHE A 151 -6.00 -0.22 8.74
CA PHE A 151 -5.69 -0.54 7.34
C PHE A 151 -6.81 -0.06 6.41
N GLU A 152 -8.07 -0.25 6.82
CA GLU A 152 -9.25 0.25 6.12
C GLU A 152 -9.27 1.78 6.04
N THR A 153 -8.85 2.47 7.10
CA THR A 153 -9.03 3.93 7.23
C THR A 153 -7.89 4.74 6.67
N THR A 154 -6.64 4.42 7.03
CA THR A 154 -5.44 5.18 6.66
C THR A 154 -4.41 4.34 5.93
N GLY A 155 -4.41 3.02 6.17
CA GLY A 155 -3.35 2.13 5.75
C GLY A 155 -3.54 1.48 4.38
N PRO A 156 -2.99 0.28 4.17
CA PRO A 156 -2.96 -0.37 2.86
C PRO A 156 -4.33 -0.71 2.26
N THR A 157 -5.33 -1.09 3.05
CA THR A 157 -6.64 -1.44 2.48
C THR A 157 -7.28 -0.23 1.80
N LEU A 158 -7.14 0.98 2.36
CA LEU A 158 -7.52 2.23 1.69
C LEU A 158 -6.85 2.38 0.32
N LEU A 159 -5.52 2.24 0.25
CA LEU A 159 -4.77 2.35 -1.00
C LEU A 159 -5.28 1.33 -2.02
N ASN A 160 -5.36 0.07 -1.64
CA ASN A 160 -5.69 -1.03 -2.55
C ASN A 160 -7.12 -0.92 -3.07
N ASP A 161 -8.08 -0.55 -2.23
CA ASP A 161 -9.47 -0.33 -2.68
C ASP A 161 -9.55 0.81 -3.68
N THR A 162 -8.83 1.91 -3.42
CA THR A 162 -8.82 3.07 -4.32
C THR A 162 -8.15 2.70 -5.65
N LEU A 163 -7.04 1.97 -5.63
CA LEU A 163 -6.36 1.48 -6.83
C LEU A 163 -7.24 0.55 -7.67
N LYS A 164 -7.96 -0.39 -7.05
CA LYS A 164 -8.88 -1.28 -7.78
C LYS A 164 -9.96 -0.51 -8.53
N VAL A 165 -10.47 0.57 -7.94
CA VAL A 165 -11.51 1.39 -8.57
C VAL A 165 -10.94 2.31 -9.64
N LYS A 166 -9.81 2.96 -9.36
CA LYS A 166 -9.29 4.07 -10.17
C LYS A 166 -8.24 3.65 -11.19
N ARG A 167 -7.47 2.60 -10.89
CA ARG A 167 -6.36 2.06 -11.71
C ARG A 167 -6.41 0.52 -11.80
N PRO A 168 -7.53 -0.09 -12.19
CA PRO A 168 -7.63 -1.55 -12.36
C PRO A 168 -6.68 -2.09 -13.44
N ASP A 169 -6.26 -1.23 -14.37
CA ASP A 169 -5.28 -1.53 -15.41
C ASP A 169 -3.89 -1.85 -14.84
N MET A 170 -3.52 -1.17 -13.75
CA MET A 170 -2.25 -1.34 -13.07
C MET A 170 -2.33 -2.35 -11.92
N TYR A 171 -3.43 -2.31 -11.15
CA TYR A 171 -3.53 -3.02 -9.87
C TYR A 171 -3.22 -4.51 -9.97
N ASP A 172 -3.76 -5.21 -10.96
CA ASP A 172 -3.59 -6.66 -11.05
C ASP A 172 -2.26 -7.10 -11.70
N LEU A 173 -1.57 -6.19 -12.40
CA LEU A 173 -0.31 -6.51 -13.09
C LEU A 173 0.78 -6.98 -12.11
N GLY A 174 0.92 -6.29 -10.98
CA GLY A 174 1.94 -6.63 -9.98
C GLY A 174 1.64 -7.90 -9.18
N LEU A 175 0.47 -8.50 -9.38
CA LEU A 175 0.08 -9.77 -8.76
C LEU A 175 0.44 -10.99 -9.62
N GLU A 176 1.05 -10.81 -10.80
CA GLU A 176 1.48 -11.90 -11.69
C GLU A 176 2.21 -13.01 -10.93
N GLY A 177 1.77 -14.26 -11.13
CA GLY A 177 2.36 -15.44 -10.51
C GLY A 177 1.96 -15.67 -9.04
N LEU A 178 1.22 -14.75 -8.41
CA LEU A 178 0.73 -14.93 -7.05
C LEU A 178 -0.59 -15.69 -7.04
N ALA A 179 -0.74 -16.57 -6.05
CA ALA A 179 -2.04 -17.18 -5.76
C ALA A 179 -2.97 -16.12 -5.15
N LYS A 180 -4.24 -16.09 -5.58
CA LYS A 180 -5.20 -15.07 -5.09
C LYS A 180 -5.51 -15.20 -3.59
N ASP A 181 -5.27 -16.37 -3.00
CA ASP A 181 -5.50 -16.62 -1.59
C ASP A 181 -4.25 -17.28 -0.97
N THR A 182 -4.02 -17.00 0.30
CA THR A 182 -3.02 -17.71 1.11
C THR A 182 -3.69 -18.17 2.40
N LYS A 183 -3.35 -19.36 2.87
CA LYS A 183 -3.88 -19.94 4.11
C LYS A 183 -2.75 -20.22 5.07
N VAL A 184 -3.07 -20.24 6.36
CA VAL A 184 -2.15 -20.73 7.38
C VAL A 184 -2.41 -22.23 7.54
N VAL A 185 -1.40 -23.06 7.27
CA VAL A 185 -1.39 -24.51 7.50
C VAL A 185 -0.21 -24.80 8.42
N ASP A 186 -0.48 -25.35 9.60
CA ASP A 186 0.55 -25.68 10.60
C ASP A 186 1.49 -24.49 10.96
N GLY A 187 0.94 -23.27 10.99
CA GLY A 187 1.68 -22.05 11.29
C GLY A 187 2.41 -21.42 10.09
N GLU A 188 2.46 -22.13 8.96
CA GLU A 188 3.10 -21.68 7.72
C GLU A 188 2.09 -21.10 6.73
N LEU A 189 2.53 -20.13 5.94
CA LEU A 189 1.72 -19.60 4.85
C LEU A 189 1.83 -20.49 3.61
N VAL A 190 0.69 -20.98 3.15
CA VAL A 190 0.57 -21.83 1.96
C VAL A 190 -0.33 -21.16 0.94
N SER A 191 0.21 -20.93 -0.25
CA SER A 191 -0.51 -20.39 -1.40
C SER A 191 -1.67 -21.31 -1.80
N SER A 192 -2.83 -20.73 -2.09
CA SER A 192 -4.04 -21.47 -2.43
C SER A 192 -4.91 -20.73 -3.46
N GLY A 193 -5.72 -21.47 -4.21
CA GLY A 193 -6.58 -20.89 -5.24
C GLY A 193 -5.84 -20.58 -6.55
N PRO A 194 -6.51 -19.86 -7.48
CA PRO A 194 -5.96 -19.62 -8.81
C PRO A 194 -4.78 -18.65 -8.75
N VAL A 195 -3.78 -18.93 -9.58
CA VAL A 195 -2.62 -18.04 -9.79
C VAL A 195 -3.02 -16.94 -10.78
N VAL A 196 -2.62 -15.71 -10.49
CA VAL A 196 -2.81 -14.59 -11.42
C VAL A 196 -1.94 -14.80 -12.66
N ASN A 197 -2.59 -14.83 -13.82
CA ASN A 197 -1.97 -14.91 -15.13
C ASN A 197 -2.50 -13.77 -16.00
N ASN A 198 -1.70 -12.71 -16.13
CA ASN A 198 -2.08 -11.50 -16.85
C ASN A 198 -2.15 -11.73 -18.37
N GLU A 199 -1.34 -12.63 -18.92
CA GLU A 199 -1.42 -12.97 -20.35
C GLU A 199 -2.74 -13.68 -20.67
N GLU A 200 -3.11 -14.69 -19.88
CA GLU A 200 -4.38 -15.40 -20.04
C GLU A 200 -5.57 -14.44 -19.88
N ARG A 201 -5.55 -13.58 -18.87
CA ARG A 201 -6.59 -12.56 -18.68
C ARG A 201 -6.70 -11.63 -19.89
N ALA A 202 -5.58 -11.12 -20.38
CA ALA A 202 -5.58 -10.23 -21.54
C ALA A 202 -6.10 -10.94 -22.79
N ARG A 203 -5.68 -12.20 -23.04
CA ARG A 203 -6.20 -13.02 -24.15
C ARG A 203 -7.70 -13.24 -24.05
N ASN A 204 -8.22 -13.52 -22.86
CA ASN A 204 -9.65 -13.69 -22.63
C ASN A 204 -10.44 -12.40 -22.90
N LEU A 205 -9.88 -11.23 -22.59
CA LEU A 205 -10.47 -9.94 -22.94
C LEU A 205 -10.51 -9.74 -24.46
N TYR A 206 -9.40 -9.98 -25.16
CA TYR A 206 -9.35 -9.91 -26.63
C TYR A 206 -10.39 -10.84 -27.28
N LEU A 207 -10.45 -12.10 -26.84
CA LEU A 207 -11.40 -13.09 -27.34
C LEU A 207 -12.85 -12.65 -27.11
N LYS A 208 -13.15 -12.11 -25.93
CA LYS A 208 -14.50 -11.62 -25.59
C LYS A 208 -14.95 -10.49 -26.50
N GLU A 209 -14.03 -9.61 -26.90
CA GLU A 209 -14.29 -8.50 -27.82
C GLU A 209 -14.22 -8.90 -29.30
N GLY A 210 -13.96 -10.18 -29.61
CA GLY A 210 -13.82 -10.66 -30.99
C GLY A 210 -12.57 -10.15 -31.69
N ILE A 211 -11.55 -9.73 -30.93
CA ILE A 211 -10.29 -9.16 -31.44
C ILE A 211 -9.18 -10.20 -31.30
N ALA A 212 -8.33 -10.33 -32.32
CA ALA A 212 -7.14 -11.17 -32.24
C ALA A 212 -6.10 -10.54 -31.29
N PRO A 213 -5.56 -11.28 -30.29
CA PRO A 213 -4.49 -10.77 -29.45
C PRO A 213 -3.26 -10.36 -30.28
N PRO A 214 -2.57 -9.25 -29.95
CA PRO A 214 -1.40 -8.81 -30.69
C PRO A 214 -0.25 -9.84 -30.56
N PRO A 215 0.59 -10.02 -31.60
CA PRO A 215 1.70 -10.98 -31.55
C PRO A 215 2.69 -10.78 -30.39
N LEU A 216 2.84 -9.53 -29.93
CA LEU A 216 3.76 -9.14 -28.86
C LEU A 216 3.08 -8.96 -27.50
N LEU A 217 1.86 -9.50 -27.30
CA LEU A 217 1.07 -9.30 -26.08
C LEU A 217 1.88 -9.53 -24.80
N ARG A 218 2.55 -10.68 -24.69
CA ARG A 218 3.36 -11.03 -23.51
C ARG A 218 4.48 -10.02 -23.26
N SER A 219 5.18 -9.59 -24.31
CA SER A 219 6.26 -8.60 -24.20
C SER A 219 5.71 -7.24 -23.74
N GLN A 220 4.52 -6.85 -24.21
CA GLN A 220 3.87 -5.60 -23.79
C GLN A 220 3.45 -5.66 -22.31
N ILE A 221 2.87 -6.77 -21.86
CA ILE A 221 2.52 -6.99 -20.45
C ILE A 221 3.76 -6.91 -19.55
N ASN A 222 4.87 -7.55 -19.95
CA ASN A 222 6.12 -7.48 -19.18
C ASN A 222 6.65 -6.05 -19.06
N LYS A 223 6.65 -5.28 -20.17
CA LYS A 223 7.05 -3.87 -20.16
C LYS A 223 6.15 -3.02 -19.27
N MET A 224 4.85 -3.27 -19.27
CA MET A 224 3.91 -2.57 -18.37
C MET A 224 4.20 -2.92 -16.90
N SER A 225 4.50 -4.18 -16.59
CA SER A 225 4.88 -4.60 -15.25
C SER A 225 6.17 -3.90 -14.78
N GLU A 226 7.21 -3.87 -15.60
CA GLU A 226 8.48 -3.17 -15.27
C GLU A 226 8.30 -1.65 -15.12
N HIS A 227 7.34 -1.06 -15.85
CA HIS A 227 6.99 0.35 -15.77
C HIS A 227 6.31 0.69 -14.44
N TYR A 228 5.28 -0.06 -14.05
CA TYR A 228 4.47 0.24 -12.86
C TYR A 228 5.06 -0.28 -11.55
N PHE A 229 5.94 -1.28 -11.61
CA PHE A 229 6.55 -1.88 -10.42
C PHE A 229 8.09 -1.76 -10.39
N PRO A 230 8.68 -0.57 -10.62
CA PRO A 230 10.13 -0.41 -10.64
C PRO A 230 10.76 -0.55 -9.26
N LEU A 231 10.03 -0.28 -8.18
CA LEU A 231 10.49 -0.52 -6.81
C LEU A 231 10.71 -2.02 -6.57
N ARG A 232 9.90 -2.87 -7.21
CA ARG A 232 10.10 -4.33 -7.24
C ARG A 232 11.19 -4.74 -8.23
N HIS A 233 11.05 -4.39 -9.51
CA HIS A 233 11.85 -4.99 -10.59
C HIS A 233 13.21 -4.35 -10.79
N LYS A 234 13.36 -3.05 -10.49
CA LYS A 234 14.62 -2.31 -10.72
C LYS A 234 15.40 -2.12 -9.43
N PHE A 235 14.72 -1.69 -8.37
CA PHE A 235 15.38 -1.35 -7.10
C PHE A 235 15.37 -2.48 -6.07
N ASN A 236 14.53 -3.50 -6.31
CA ASN A 236 14.38 -4.67 -5.45
C ASN A 236 14.20 -4.25 -3.96
N VAL A 237 13.26 -3.33 -3.74
CA VAL A 237 12.91 -2.84 -2.41
C VAL A 237 12.29 -3.99 -1.59
N LYS A 238 12.85 -4.23 -0.41
CA LYS A 238 12.34 -5.17 0.58
C LYS A 238 11.64 -4.39 1.69
N PRO A 239 10.34 -4.64 1.92
CA PRO A 239 9.66 -4.10 3.08
C PRO A 239 10.39 -4.46 4.38
N GLY A 240 10.43 -3.51 5.32
CA GLY A 240 11.06 -3.69 6.63
C GLY A 240 10.56 -4.91 7.40
N ALA A 241 11.47 -5.50 8.17
CA ALA A 241 11.38 -6.88 8.70
C ALA A 241 10.72 -6.99 10.09
N ASP A 242 9.98 -5.99 10.56
CA ASP A 242 9.19 -6.07 11.80
C ASP A 242 7.94 -6.96 11.59
N HIS A 243 8.22 -8.25 11.37
CA HIS A 243 7.47 -9.49 11.54
C HIS A 243 6.04 -9.62 10.99
N SER A 244 5.49 -8.60 10.34
CA SER A 244 4.08 -8.58 9.94
C SER A 244 3.86 -8.77 8.44
N TRP A 245 4.74 -8.24 7.59
CA TRP A 245 4.68 -8.44 6.15
C TRP A 245 5.33 -9.77 5.76
N LYS A 246 4.58 -10.63 5.10
CA LYS A 246 5.15 -11.79 4.40
C LYS A 246 5.06 -11.52 2.90
N THR A 247 6.10 -11.83 2.14
CA THR A 247 6.05 -11.73 0.68
C THR A 247 5.07 -12.78 0.16
N GLY A 248 4.14 -12.36 -0.70
CA GLY A 248 3.17 -13.26 -1.34
C GLY A 248 3.82 -14.14 -2.39
#